data_AF-A0A3M1F5S8-F1
#
_entry.id   AF-A0A3M1F5S8-F1
#
_cell.length_a   1.000
_cell.length_b   1.000
_cell.length_c   1.000
_cell.angle_alpha   90.00
_cell.angle_beta   90.00
_cell.angle_gamma   90.00
#
_symmetry.space_group_name_H-M   'P 1'
#
loop_
_entity.id
_entity.type
_entity.pdbx_description
1 polymer ?
#
loop_
_entity_poly.entity_id
_entity_poly.type
_entity_poly.pdbx_seq_one_letter_code
_entity_poly.pdbx_strand_id
1 'polypeptide(L)'
;EVVLLAKELRKEGLPAGVQNFLAYRRGRVPVKPRSMEDFAALLKAWEGELGVRLLVHKEDFGVVDDVALPKPMRKNERVEVVVVSAGRYARECFGVARGRLVKVVGSVPVGKRVRVRITRDKHNIFFGVPD
;
A
#
# COMPACT_ATOMS: atom_id res chain seq x y z
N GLU A 1 1.16 -28.14 3.76
CA GLU A 1 1.07 -27.53 5.11
C GLU A 1 0.18 -26.29 5.15
N VAL A 2 0.54 -25.18 4.50
CA VAL A 2 -0.25 -23.91 4.56
C VAL A 2 -1.72 -24.07 4.17
N VAL A 3 -2.03 -24.84 3.12
CA VAL A 3 -3.44 -25.04 2.70
C VAL A 3 -4.22 -25.91 3.68
N LEU A 4 -3.56 -26.86 4.35
CA LEU A 4 -4.20 -27.69 5.38
C LEU A 4 -4.50 -26.85 6.62
N LEU A 5 -3.58 -25.97 7.01
CA LEU A 5 -3.84 -24.99 8.07
C LEU A 5 -5.02 -24.06 7.72
N ALA A 6 -5.10 -23.56 6.49
CA ALA A 6 -6.23 -22.74 6.05
C ALA A 6 -7.56 -23.50 6.11
N LYS A 7 -7.55 -24.82 5.86
CA LYS A 7 -8.71 -25.70 6.01
C LYS A 7 -9.16 -25.80 7.46
N GLU A 8 -8.23 -25.95 8.39
CA GLU A 8 -8.51 -26.04 9.83
C GLU A 8 -9.07 -24.73 10.38
N LEU A 9 -8.40 -23.60 10.11
CA LEU A 9 -8.84 -22.28 10.56
C LEU A 9 -10.27 -21.93 10.08
N ARG A 10 -10.62 -22.32 8.85
CA ARG A 10 -11.97 -22.09 8.32
C ARG A 10 -13.04 -22.93 9.02
N LYS A 11 -12.73 -24.12 9.55
CA LYS A 11 -13.68 -24.90 10.37
C LYS A 11 -14.03 -24.16 11.66
N GLU A 12 -13.11 -23.34 12.16
CA GLU A 12 -13.30 -22.49 13.33
C GLU A 12 -13.93 -21.12 12.97
N GLY A 13 -14.32 -20.92 11.71
CA GLY A 13 -14.93 -19.67 11.24
C GLY A 13 -13.93 -18.55 10.98
N LEU A 14 -12.63 -18.82 10.98
CA LEU A 14 -11.60 -17.82 10.70
C LEU A 14 -11.29 -17.75 9.20
N PRO A 15 -11.42 -16.58 8.55
CA PRO A 15 -11.08 -16.44 7.14
C PRO A 15 -9.56 -16.59 6.96
N ALA A 16 -9.15 -17.58 6.18
CA ALA A 16 -7.77 -17.79 5.77
C ALA A 16 -7.65 -17.66 4.25
N GLY A 17 -6.61 -16.95 3.80
CA GLY A 17 -6.28 -16.73 2.40
C GLY A 17 -4.78 -16.81 2.15
N VAL A 18 -4.41 -17.03 0.89
CA VAL A 18 -3.00 -17.08 0.46
C VAL A 18 -2.65 -15.75 -0.20
N GLN A 19 -1.55 -15.12 0.22
CA GLN A 19 -1.10 -13.86 -0.35
C GLN A 19 -0.07 -14.10 -1.48
N ASN A 20 -0.28 -13.44 -2.62
CA ASN A 20 0.70 -13.44 -3.70
C ASN A 20 1.89 -12.53 -3.35
N PHE A 21 3.11 -12.99 -3.65
CA PHE A 21 4.30 -12.17 -3.54
C PHE A 21 4.43 -11.27 -4.77
N LEU A 22 4.39 -9.95 -4.55
CA LEU A 22 4.64 -8.94 -5.58
C LEU A 22 6.02 -8.33 -5.38
N ALA A 23 6.88 -8.48 -6.39
CA ALA A 23 8.23 -7.95 -6.34
C ALA A 23 8.23 -6.42 -6.31
N TYR A 24 8.90 -5.85 -5.30
CA TYR A 24 9.16 -4.42 -5.23
C TYR A 24 10.56 -4.10 -5.77
N ARG A 25 10.70 -3.05 -6.59
CA ARG A 25 11.95 -2.69 -7.28
C ARG A 25 13.18 -2.60 -6.37
N ARG A 26 13.01 -2.16 -5.12
CA ARG A 26 14.10 -2.02 -4.12
C ARG A 26 14.00 -3.04 -2.98
N GLY A 27 13.12 -4.03 -3.10
CA GLY A 27 12.92 -5.06 -2.09
C GLY A 27 13.77 -6.30 -2.36
N ARG A 28 13.83 -7.20 -1.37
CA ARG A 28 14.35 -8.55 -1.60
C ARG A 28 13.36 -9.33 -2.47
N VAL A 29 13.87 -10.18 -3.36
CA VAL A 29 13.08 -11.04 -4.24
C VAL A 29 13.36 -12.50 -3.87
N PRO A 30 12.69 -13.04 -2.84
CA PRO A 30 12.93 -14.40 -2.37
C PRO A 30 12.38 -15.47 -3.31
N VAL A 31 11.37 -15.12 -4.13
CA VAL A 31 10.72 -16.03 -5.08
C VAL A 31 10.42 -15.29 -6.38
N LYS A 32 10.27 -16.04 -7.48
CA LYS A 32 9.84 -15.47 -8.76
C LYS A 32 8.40 -14.96 -8.63
N PRO A 33 8.13 -13.66 -8.90
CA PRO A 33 6.77 -13.13 -8.83
C PRO A 33 5.89 -13.78 -9.90
N ARG A 34 4.63 -14.02 -9.55
CA ARG A 34 3.59 -14.47 -10.48
C ARG A 34 2.65 -13.33 -10.80
N SER A 35 2.07 -13.33 -12.00
CA SER A 35 0.97 -12.41 -12.29
C SER A 35 -0.22 -12.72 -11.38
N MET A 36 -1.10 -11.73 -11.18
CA MET A 36 -2.32 -11.95 -10.39
C MET A 36 -3.26 -12.96 -11.06
N GLU A 37 -3.25 -13.02 -12.39
CA GLU A 37 -4.02 -13.99 -13.18
C GLU A 37 -3.52 -15.42 -12.97
N ASP A 38 -2.21 -15.64 -13.12
CA ASP A 38 -1.59 -16.96 -12.87
C ASP A 38 -1.80 -17.41 -11.42
N PHE A 39 -1.74 -16.46 -10.48
CA PHE A 39 -1.97 -16.75 -9.07
C PHE A 39 -3.43 -17.14 -8.80
N ALA A 40 -4.39 -16.43 -9.39
CA ALA A 40 -5.81 -16.77 -9.25
C ALA A 40 -6.13 -18.14 -9.87
N ALA A 41 -5.56 -18.45 -11.04
CA ALA A 41 -5.71 -19.75 -11.68
C ALA A 41 -5.12 -20.89 -10.82
N LEU A 42 -3.95 -20.68 -10.22
CA LEU A 42 -3.33 -21.62 -9.29
C LEU A 42 -4.22 -21.90 -8.08
N LEU A 43 -4.76 -20.87 -7.44
CA LEU A 43 -5.64 -21.04 -6.29
C LEU A 43 -6.88 -21.83 -6.67
N LYS A 44 -7.53 -21.50 -7.79
CA LYS A 44 -8.73 -22.20 -8.26
C LYS A 44 -8.49 -23.69 -8.50
N ALA A 45 -7.34 -24.06 -9.05
CA ALA A 45 -6.97 -25.47 -9.23
C ALA A 45 -6.86 -26.19 -7.87
N TRP A 46 -6.16 -25.59 -6.90
CA TRP A 46 -6.04 -26.14 -5.56
C TRP A 46 -7.36 -26.21 -4.80
N GLU A 47 -8.29 -25.27 -5.02
CA GLU A 47 -9.64 -25.36 -4.45
C GLU A 47 -10.35 -26.65 -4.89
N GLY A 48 -10.25 -26.98 -6.18
CA GLY A 48 -10.81 -28.20 -6.76
C GLY A 48 -10.17 -29.49 -6.22
N GLU A 49 -8.85 -29.49 -6.06
CA GLU A 49 -8.11 -30.65 -5.56
C GLU A 49 -8.33 -30.91 -4.06
N LEU A 50 -8.46 -29.84 -3.25
CA LEU A 50 -8.40 -29.92 -1.79
C LEU A 50 -9.77 -29.77 -1.11
N GLY A 51 -10.78 -29.35 -1.87
CA GLY A 51 -12.14 -29.10 -1.38
C GLY A 51 -12.20 -27.97 -0.35
N VAL A 52 -11.37 -26.94 -0.54
CA VAL A 52 -11.27 -25.78 0.36
C VAL A 52 -11.28 -24.52 -0.48
N ARG A 53 -12.07 -23.52 -0.06
CA ARG A 53 -12.06 -22.20 -0.68
C ARG A 53 -10.80 -21.43 -0.28
N LEU A 54 -10.00 -21.00 -1.25
CA LEU A 54 -8.75 -20.26 -1.13
C LEU A 54 -8.84 -18.86 -1.74
N LEU A 55 -9.71 -18.66 -2.73
CA LEU A 55 -10.05 -17.34 -3.25
C LEU A 55 -10.96 -16.63 -2.24
N VAL A 56 -10.39 -15.62 -1.59
CA VAL A 56 -11.07 -14.75 -0.62
C VAL A 56 -11.37 -13.40 -1.24
N HIS A 57 -12.52 -12.84 -0.87
CA HIS A 57 -12.95 -11.50 -1.24
C HIS A 57 -13.04 -10.59 -0.02
N LYS A 58 -13.24 -9.30 -0.25
CA LYS A 58 -13.31 -8.29 0.83
C LYS A 58 -14.45 -8.62 1.81
N GLU A 59 -15.53 -9.19 1.31
CA GLU A 59 -16.71 -9.60 2.06
C GLU A 59 -16.40 -10.73 3.04
N ASP A 60 -15.48 -11.65 2.70
CA ASP A 60 -15.09 -12.76 3.59
C ASP A 60 -14.34 -12.27 4.85
N PHE A 61 -13.83 -11.03 4.83
CA PHE A 61 -13.16 -10.38 5.96
C PHE A 61 -14.03 -9.31 6.63
N GLY A 62 -15.31 -9.18 6.25
CA GLY A 62 -16.18 -8.12 6.76
C GLY A 62 -15.74 -6.71 6.36
N VAL A 63 -14.97 -6.57 5.27
CA VAL A 63 -14.55 -5.26 4.77
C VAL A 63 -15.72 -4.59 4.07
N VAL A 64 -16.09 -3.41 4.57
CA VAL A 64 -17.16 -2.58 4.03
C VAL A 64 -16.59 -1.35 3.34
N ASP A 65 -17.33 -0.82 2.37
CA ASP A 65 -16.98 0.45 1.75
C ASP A 65 -17.24 1.60 2.73
N ASP A 66 -16.31 2.55 2.80
CA ASP A 66 -16.35 3.68 3.74
C ASP A 66 -16.13 5.01 3.00
N VAL A 67 -16.48 6.12 3.65
CA VAL A 67 -16.36 7.46 3.11
C VAL A 67 -14.89 7.83 2.94
N ALA A 68 -14.52 8.24 1.73
CA ALA A 68 -13.17 8.68 1.44
C ALA A 68 -12.81 9.92 2.28
N LEU A 69 -11.66 9.86 2.95
CA LEU A 69 -11.18 11.01 3.71
C LEU A 69 -10.95 12.23 2.81
N PRO A 70 -11.16 13.46 3.32
CA PRO A 70 -10.91 14.68 2.56
C PRO A 70 -9.50 14.68 1.99
N LYS A 71 -9.42 15.06 0.71
CA LYS A 71 -8.18 15.20 -0.05
C LYS A 71 -7.85 16.69 -0.14
N PRO A 72 -7.04 17.25 0.78
CA PRO A 72 -6.87 18.70 0.90
C PRO A 72 -5.87 19.30 -0.09
N MET A 73 -5.22 18.48 -0.91
CA MET A 73 -4.24 18.91 -1.90
C MET A 73 -4.49 18.21 -3.24
N ARG A 74 -4.06 18.81 -4.35
CA ARG A 74 -4.18 18.24 -5.69
C ARG A 74 -2.84 18.21 -6.41
N LYS A 75 -2.68 17.29 -7.36
CA LYS A 75 -1.56 17.32 -8.31
C LYS A 75 -1.46 18.69 -8.99
N ASN A 76 -0.22 19.16 -9.15
CA ASN A 76 0.20 20.48 -9.66
C ASN A 76 -0.08 21.67 -8.74
N GLU A 77 -0.74 21.47 -7.60
CA GLU A 77 -0.91 22.52 -6.60
C GLU A 77 0.43 22.85 -5.93
N ARG A 78 0.64 24.14 -5.62
CA ARG A 78 1.76 24.62 -4.81
C ARG A 78 1.30 24.79 -3.38
N VAL A 79 2.00 24.16 -2.44
CA VAL A 79 1.67 24.20 -1.01
C VAL A 79 2.92 24.50 -0.20
N GLU A 80 2.76 25.22 0.92
CA GLU A 80 3.81 25.38 1.92
C GLU A 80 3.81 24.14 2.82
N VAL A 81 4.97 23.48 2.91
CA VAL A 81 5.18 22.26 3.68
C VAL A 81 6.15 22.53 4.82
N VAL A 82 5.77 22.19 6.04
CA VAL A 82 6.68 22.22 7.21
C VAL A 82 7.35 20.85 7.32
N VAL A 83 8.68 20.79 7.23
CA VAL A 83 9.41 19.52 7.31
C VAL A 83 9.44 19.03 8.75
N VAL A 84 9.08 17.76 8.96
CA VAL A 84 8.99 17.14 10.29
C VAL A 84 9.97 15.98 10.47
N SER A 85 10.48 15.39 9.38
CA SER A 85 11.45 14.29 9.45
C SER A 85 12.29 14.18 8.18
N ALA A 86 13.49 13.64 8.32
CA ALA A 86 14.21 13.05 7.19
C ALA A 86 13.44 11.84 6.63
N GLY A 87 13.68 11.54 5.35
CA GLY A 87 13.13 10.37 4.67
C GLY A 87 13.96 9.11 4.88
N ARG A 88 13.47 7.99 4.34
CA ARG A 88 14.20 6.71 4.36
C ARG A 88 15.38 6.73 3.37
N TYR A 89 15.24 7.46 2.27
CA TYR A 89 16.24 7.52 1.20
C TYR A 89 16.99 8.86 1.21
N ALA A 90 18.18 8.90 0.60
CA ALA A 90 18.89 10.15 0.38
C ALA A 90 18.03 11.12 -0.47
N ARG A 91 18.08 12.41 -0.13
CA ARG A 91 17.28 13.48 -0.76
C ARG A 91 15.78 13.19 -0.69
N GLU A 92 15.34 12.68 0.45
CA GLU A 92 13.94 12.54 0.80
C GLU A 92 13.72 13.17 2.17
N CYS A 93 12.65 13.94 2.32
CA CYS A 93 12.14 14.35 3.61
C CYS A 93 10.61 14.25 3.65
N PHE A 94 10.07 14.24 4.86
CA PHE A 94 8.63 14.27 5.09
C PHE A 94 8.27 15.58 5.77
N GLY A 95 7.18 16.18 5.31
CA GLY A 95 6.61 17.35 5.93
C GLY A 95 5.09 17.27 6.02
N VAL A 96 4.50 18.26 6.66
CA VAL A 96 3.06 18.35 6.88
C VAL A 96 2.53 19.60 6.19
N ALA A 97 1.41 19.45 5.49
CA ALA A 97 0.61 20.53 4.94
C ALA A 97 -0.87 20.17 5.07
N ARG A 98 -1.69 21.12 5.56
CA ARG A 98 -3.15 20.96 5.69
C ARG A 98 -3.57 19.64 6.38
N GLY A 99 -2.86 19.28 7.45
CA GLY A 99 -3.13 18.06 8.22
C GLY A 99 -2.75 16.74 7.52
N ARG A 100 -1.95 16.78 6.44
CA ARG A 100 -1.49 15.57 5.72
C ARG A 100 0.01 15.54 5.57
N LEU A 101 0.55 14.32 5.57
CA LEU A 101 1.95 14.06 5.25
C LEU A 101 2.20 14.26 3.75
N VAL A 102 3.28 14.96 3.42
CA VAL A 102 3.80 15.13 2.07
C VAL A 102 5.21 14.58 2.04
N LYS A 103 5.47 13.62 1.16
CA LYS A 103 6.83 13.22 0.82
C LYS A 103 7.43 14.25 -0.12
N VAL A 104 8.54 14.86 0.26
CA VAL A 104 9.25 15.88 -0.52
C VAL A 104 10.57 15.29 -1.02
N VAL A 105 10.85 15.47 -2.31
CA VAL A 105 12.16 15.13 -2.89
C VAL A 105 13.13 16.27 -2.59
N GLY A 106 14.09 16.06 -1.71
CA GLY A 106 15.08 17.05 -1.28
C GLY A 106 15.61 16.77 0.12
N SER A 107 16.57 17.58 0.56
CA SER A 107 17.17 17.51 1.90
C SER A 107 16.96 18.83 2.63
N VAL A 108 15.71 19.13 2.97
CA VAL A 108 15.36 20.33 3.72
C VAL A 108 15.45 20.01 5.23
N PRO A 109 16.10 20.84 6.05
CA PRO A 109 16.20 20.59 7.50
C PRO A 109 14.85 20.52 8.19
N VAL A 110 14.75 19.69 9.24
CA VAL A 110 13.55 19.60 10.08
C VAL A 110 13.21 20.97 10.68
N GLY A 111 11.92 21.29 10.75
CA GLY A 111 11.40 22.56 11.25
C GLY A 111 11.35 23.68 10.21
N LYS A 112 11.98 23.51 9.03
CA LYS A 112 11.94 24.50 7.96
C LYS A 112 10.69 24.35 7.10
N ARG A 113 10.26 25.48 6.53
CA ARG A 113 9.19 25.57 5.54
C ARG A 113 9.78 25.55 4.14
N VAL A 114 9.11 24.84 3.23
CA VAL A 114 9.49 24.79 1.82
C VAL A 114 8.24 24.86 0.95
N ARG A 115 8.29 25.64 -0.13
CA ARG A 115 7.23 25.66 -1.14
C ARG A 115 7.41 24.44 -2.05
N VAL A 116 6.36 23.63 -2.14
CA VAL A 116 6.39 22.34 -2.82
C VAL A 116 5.29 22.29 -3.85
N ARG A 117 5.62 21.88 -5.07
CA ARG A 117 4.63 21.50 -6.08
C ARG A 117 4.28 20.03 -5.94
N ILE A 118 3.01 19.73 -5.71
CA ILE A 118 2.50 18.36 -5.58
C ILE A 118 2.58 17.67 -6.94
N THR A 119 3.25 16.53 -7.01
CA THR A 119 3.42 15.73 -8.24
C THR A 119 2.53 14.49 -8.26
N ARG A 120 2.07 14.02 -7.10
CA ARG A 120 1.16 12.88 -6.95
C ARG A 120 0.27 13.05 -5.73
N ASP A 121 -0.98 12.63 -5.85
CA ASP A 121 -2.04 12.79 -4.85
C ASP A 121 -3.01 11.58 -4.81
N LYS A 122 -2.54 10.40 -5.23
CA LYS A 122 -3.36 9.19 -5.33
C LYS A 122 -3.64 8.61 -3.94
N HIS A 123 -4.90 8.27 -3.65
CA HIS A 123 -5.35 7.68 -2.37
C HIS A 123 -4.92 8.48 -1.12
N ASN A 124 -4.97 9.82 -1.17
CA ASN A 124 -4.51 10.69 -0.08
C ASN A 124 -3.01 10.56 0.28
N ILE A 125 -2.21 9.97 -0.61
CA ILE A 125 -0.75 9.92 -0.47
C ILE A 125 -0.14 10.98 -1.38
N PHE A 126 0.53 11.95 -0.76
CA PHE A 126 1.06 13.13 -1.43
C PHE A 126 2.57 13.07 -1.61
N PHE A 127 3.01 13.37 -2.82
CA PHE A 127 4.41 13.55 -3.16
C PHE A 127 4.57 14.92 -3.79
N GLY A 128 5.72 15.54 -3.56
CA GLY A 128 6.04 16.80 -4.20
C GLY A 128 7.54 17.04 -4.34
N VAL A 129 7.85 18.07 -5.10
CA VAL A 129 9.21 18.57 -5.31
C VAL A 129 9.24 20.05 -4.90
N PRO A 130 10.36 20.54 -4.32
CA PRO A 130 10.58 21.97 -4.14
C PRO A 130 10.37 22.71 -5.47
N ASP A 131 9.72 23.87 -5.40
CA ASP A 131 9.55 24.79 -6.54
C ASP A 131 10.84 25.57 -6.80
#